data_AF-A0A3B3YNB0-F1
#
_entry.id   AF-A0A3B3YNB0-F1
#
_cell.length_a   1.000
_cell.length_b   1.000
_cell.length_c   1.000
_cell.angle_alpha   90.00
_cell.angle_beta   90.00
_cell.angle_gamma   90.00
#
_symmetry.space_group_name_H-M   'P 1'
#
loop_
_entity.id
_entity.type
_entity.pdbx_description
1 polymer ?
#
loop_
_entity_poly.entity_id
_entity_poly.type
_entity_poly.pdbx_seq_one_letter_code
_entity_poly.pdbx_strand_id
1 'polypeptide(L)'
;VSDNSKITFSYPRTLEELLQQVASLHEFPCPPSLIIIDRLDGFLRGAVASSHVGFHSGDESRAAHLAALLCDTAAFLTEILEKRGSSSAPCRAIASFLSDADSGQESRDPSATDSILDVLDRYFQARCTLDQDRSYEAAAAAAQEAWHVYLSGAKILDDLEDGPTLAQEWKLFIFPEGLMEFKLV
;
A
#
# COMPACT_ATOMS: atom_id res chain seq x y z
N VAL A 1 -25.63 -18.00 -14.81
CA VAL A 1 -25.75 -16.66 -14.19
C VAL A 1 -24.40 -16.38 -13.58
N SER A 2 -23.62 -15.53 -14.24
CA SER A 2 -22.25 -15.22 -13.83
C SER A 2 -22.32 -14.39 -12.55
N ASP A 3 -21.79 -14.93 -11.45
CA ASP A 3 -21.87 -14.30 -10.14
C ASP A 3 -21.17 -12.94 -10.14
N ASN A 4 -21.87 -11.98 -9.55
CA ASN A 4 -21.55 -10.56 -9.46
C ASN A 4 -20.19 -10.38 -8.78
N SER A 5 -19.28 -9.57 -9.36
CA SER A 5 -18.02 -9.16 -8.72
C SER A 5 -18.32 -8.38 -7.44
N LYS A 6 -18.52 -9.08 -6.33
CA LYS A 6 -19.01 -8.50 -5.09
C LYS A 6 -17.82 -7.95 -4.29
N ILE A 7 -17.69 -6.63 -4.29
CA ILE A 7 -16.77 -5.93 -3.39
C ILE A 7 -17.25 -6.18 -1.96
N THR A 8 -16.35 -6.66 -1.10
CA THR A 8 -16.61 -6.86 0.32
C THR A 8 -15.86 -5.81 1.12
N PHE A 9 -16.59 -5.04 1.92
CA PHE A 9 -16.02 -4.05 2.82
C PHE A 9 -15.92 -4.65 4.22
N SER A 10 -14.75 -4.50 4.84
CA SER A 10 -14.50 -4.87 6.23
C SER A 10 -13.89 -3.69 6.98
N TYR A 11 -14.22 -3.57 8.26
CA TYR A 11 -13.80 -2.45 9.11
C TYR A 11 -13.25 -2.99 10.45
N PRO A 12 -12.10 -3.69 10.44
CA PRO A 12 -11.47 -4.13 11.67
C PRO A 12 -11.11 -2.93 12.54
N ARG A 13 -11.32 -3.04 13.85
CA ARG A 13 -11.03 -2.00 14.84
C ARG A 13 -9.63 -2.13 15.42
N THR A 14 -9.06 -3.32 15.36
CA THR A 14 -7.73 -3.62 15.91
C THR A 14 -6.87 -4.37 14.91
N LEU A 15 -5.56 -4.43 15.19
CA LEU A 15 -4.64 -5.22 14.38
C LEU A 15 -4.99 -6.71 14.42
N GLU A 16 -5.40 -7.23 15.58
CA GLU A 16 -5.75 -8.63 15.77
C GLU A 16 -6.99 -9.01 14.94
N GLU A 17 -7.99 -8.13 14.90
CA GLU A 17 -9.16 -8.32 14.04
C GLU A 17 -8.77 -8.32 12.55
N LEU A 18 -7.88 -7.41 12.13
CA LEU A 18 -7.37 -7.37 10.76
C LEU A 18 -6.60 -8.66 10.41
N LEU A 19 -5.68 -9.10 11.28
CA LEU A 19 -4.92 -10.33 11.09
C LEU A 19 -5.84 -11.53 10.97
N GLN A 20 -6.85 -11.64 11.84
CA GLN A 20 -7.81 -12.73 11.81
C GLN A 20 -8.64 -12.74 10.52
N GLN A 21 -9.03 -11.57 10.02
CA GLN A 21 -9.78 -11.43 8.78
C GLN A 21 -8.94 -11.79 7.55
N VAL A 22 -7.70 -11.32 7.49
CA VAL A 22 -6.78 -11.69 6.39
C VAL A 22 -6.52 -13.19 6.42
N ALA A 23 -6.24 -13.74 7.60
CA ALA A 23 -6.01 -15.17 7.77
C ALA A 23 -7.22 -16.02 7.37
N SER A 24 -8.46 -15.55 7.51
CA SER A 24 -9.66 -16.31 7.12
C SER A 24 -10.07 -16.14 5.65
N LEU A 25 -9.37 -15.32 4.86
CA LEU A 25 -9.71 -15.10 3.44
C LEU A 25 -9.70 -16.40 2.61
N HIS A 26 -8.90 -17.38 3.00
CA HIS A 26 -8.84 -18.69 2.34
C HIS A 26 -10.11 -19.53 2.53
N GLU A 27 -10.93 -19.23 3.53
CA GLU A 27 -12.16 -19.97 3.84
C GLU A 27 -13.34 -19.53 2.95
N PHE A 28 -13.20 -18.42 2.21
CA PHE A 28 -14.28 -17.90 1.40
C PHE A 28 -14.47 -18.73 0.12
N PRO A 29 -15.73 -19.09 -0.24
CA PRO A 29 -16.02 -19.90 -1.43
C PRO A 29 -15.72 -19.17 -2.74
N CYS A 30 -15.62 -17.85 -2.70
CA CYS A 30 -15.15 -17.02 -3.79
C CYS A 30 -13.95 -16.21 -3.31
N PRO A 31 -12.72 -16.68 -3.55
CA PRO A 31 -11.52 -15.97 -3.11
C PRO A 31 -11.41 -14.59 -3.79
N PRO A 32 -10.96 -13.56 -3.06
CA PRO A 32 -10.75 -12.25 -3.67
C PRO A 32 -9.52 -12.27 -4.59
N SER A 33 -9.59 -11.53 -5.70
CA SER A 33 -8.44 -11.25 -6.57
C SER A 33 -7.68 -9.98 -6.19
N LEU A 34 -8.22 -9.18 -5.26
CA LEU A 34 -7.61 -7.96 -4.77
C LEU A 34 -7.96 -7.75 -3.29
N ILE A 35 -6.94 -7.49 -2.48
CA ILE A 35 -7.04 -7.10 -1.08
C ILE A 35 -6.57 -5.65 -0.99
N ILE A 36 -7.40 -4.78 -0.41
CA ILE A 36 -7.05 -3.38 -0.17
C ILE A 36 -7.12 -3.14 1.33
N ILE A 37 -6.03 -2.64 1.90
CA ILE A 37 -5.99 -2.14 3.28
C ILE A 37 -5.82 -0.64 3.22
N ASP A 38 -6.81 0.08 3.73
CA ASP A 38 -6.70 1.52 3.90
C ASP A 38 -6.12 1.85 5.27
N ARG A 39 -5.26 2.86 5.33
CA ARG A 39 -4.65 3.41 6.55
C ARG A 39 -3.96 2.36 7.40
N LEU A 40 -3.07 1.59 6.79
CA LEU A 40 -2.25 0.56 7.45
C LEU A 40 -1.49 1.14 8.65
N ASP A 41 -1.04 2.39 8.55
CA ASP A 41 -0.39 3.15 9.62
C ASP A 41 -1.20 3.14 10.93
N GLY A 42 -2.53 3.28 10.85
CA GLY A 42 -3.40 3.29 12.03
C GLY A 42 -3.50 1.96 12.76
N PHE A 43 -3.22 0.85 12.06
CA PHE A 43 -3.11 -0.47 12.69
C PHE A 43 -1.71 -0.72 13.24
N LEU A 44 -0.67 -0.19 12.61
CA LEU A 44 0.71 -0.47 12.96
C LEU A 44 1.27 0.45 14.05
N ARG A 45 0.81 1.70 14.14
CA ARG A 45 1.21 2.64 15.19
C ARG A 45 0.22 2.57 16.34
N GLY A 46 0.62 1.95 17.45
CA GLY A 46 -0.29 1.69 18.58
C GLY A 46 -0.67 2.96 19.36
N ALA A 47 -1.95 3.07 19.77
CA ALA A 47 -2.45 4.10 20.68
C ALA A 47 -2.16 3.81 22.17
N VAL A 48 -1.06 3.14 22.51
CA VAL A 48 -0.71 2.82 23.90
C VAL A 48 0.31 3.82 24.41
N ALA A 49 -0.21 4.93 24.91
CA ALA A 49 0.45 5.72 25.93
C ALA A 49 0.64 4.84 27.18
N SER A 50 1.77 4.14 27.26
CA SER A 50 2.24 3.53 28.50
C SER A 50 3.75 3.42 28.41
N SER A 51 4.40 4.46 28.93
CA SER A 51 5.66 4.37 29.68
C SER A 51 6.42 3.05 29.51
N HIS A 52 7.42 3.03 28.64
CA HIS A 52 8.80 2.73 29.00
C HIS A 52 9.67 2.91 27.75
N VAL A 53 10.80 3.58 27.96
CA VAL A 53 11.88 3.83 27.01
C VAL A 53 12.28 2.53 26.30
N GLY A 54 12.25 2.51 24.95
CA GLY A 54 13.26 1.76 24.19
C GLY A 54 12.88 0.61 23.25
N PHE A 55 11.63 0.39 22.81
CA PHE A 55 11.34 -0.71 21.86
C PHE A 55 10.59 -0.29 20.58
N HIS A 56 11.33 0.32 19.64
CA HIS A 56 10.91 0.45 18.23
C HIS A 56 10.61 -0.91 17.55
N SER A 57 11.11 -2.01 18.13
CA SER A 57 10.90 -3.39 17.62
C SER A 57 9.43 -3.84 17.60
N GLY A 58 8.55 -3.25 18.41
CA GLY A 58 7.15 -3.69 18.50
C GLY A 58 6.37 -3.41 17.22
N ASP A 59 6.42 -2.17 16.73
CA ASP A 59 5.69 -1.77 15.53
C ASP A 59 6.30 -2.36 14.26
N GLU A 60 7.63 -2.45 14.19
CA GLU A 60 8.33 -3.14 13.09
C GLU A 60 7.97 -4.63 13.03
N SER A 61 7.88 -5.32 14.17
CA SER A 61 7.45 -6.72 14.22
C SER A 61 5.99 -6.89 13.80
N ARG A 62 5.11 -5.93 14.16
CA ARG A 62 3.71 -5.93 13.74
C ARG A 62 3.58 -5.71 12.23
N ALA A 63 4.38 -4.79 11.68
CA ALA A 63 4.47 -4.51 10.26
C ALA A 63 4.94 -5.74 9.48
N ALA A 64 6.04 -6.35 9.92
CA ALA A 64 6.59 -7.56 9.32
C ALA A 64 5.57 -8.71 9.34
N HIS A 65 4.89 -8.93 10.48
CA HIS A 65 3.92 -10.00 10.62
C HIS A 65 2.70 -9.80 9.70
N LEU A 66 2.12 -8.60 9.67
CA LEU A 66 0.97 -8.31 8.81
C LEU A 66 1.35 -8.36 7.33
N ALA A 67 2.50 -7.80 6.95
CA ALA A 67 2.98 -7.84 5.57
C ALA A 67 3.25 -9.28 5.10
N ALA A 68 3.92 -10.10 5.92
CA ALA A 68 4.13 -11.52 5.64
C ALA A 68 2.81 -12.26 5.43
N LEU A 69 1.85 -12.06 6.34
CA LEU A 69 0.54 -12.69 6.24
C LEU A 69 -0.21 -12.28 4.95
N LEU A 70 -0.12 -11.01 4.55
CA LEU A 70 -0.73 -10.53 3.32
C LEU A 70 -0.10 -11.14 2.08
N CYS A 71 1.24 -11.20 2.03
CA CYS A 71 1.98 -11.84 0.95
C CYS A 71 1.62 -13.33 0.83
N ASP A 72 1.63 -14.06 1.96
CA ASP A 72 1.32 -15.49 1.99
C ASP A 72 -0.13 -15.75 1.59
N THR A 73 -1.07 -14.94 2.09
CA THR A 73 -2.48 -15.04 1.73
C THR A 73 -2.70 -14.74 0.25
N ALA A 74 -2.09 -13.69 -0.29
CA ALA A 74 -2.20 -13.37 -1.71
C ALA A 74 -1.58 -14.46 -2.61
N ALA A 75 -0.44 -15.04 -2.22
CA ALA A 75 0.16 -16.17 -2.93
C ALA A 75 -0.76 -17.39 -2.93
N PHE A 76 -1.30 -17.75 -1.77
CA PHE A 76 -2.24 -18.86 -1.64
C PHE A 76 -3.52 -18.63 -2.49
N LEU A 77 -4.10 -17.44 -2.43
CA LEU A 77 -5.30 -17.10 -3.21
C LEU A 77 -5.01 -17.09 -4.72
N THR A 78 -3.80 -16.68 -5.12
CA THR A 78 -3.35 -16.77 -6.51
C THR A 78 -3.40 -18.21 -7.02
N GLU A 79 -2.85 -19.17 -6.26
CA GLU A 79 -2.92 -20.57 -6.65
C GLU A 79 -4.36 -21.08 -6.79
N ILE A 80 -5.27 -20.66 -5.91
CA ILE A 80 -6.68 -21.06 -6.00
C ILE A 80 -7.33 -20.45 -7.25
N LEU A 81 -7.08 -19.17 -7.53
CA LEU A 81 -7.63 -18.46 -8.67
C LEU A 81 -7.15 -19.08 -9.99
N GLU A 82 -5.87 -19.43 -10.09
CA GLU A 82 -5.30 -20.11 -11.25
C GLU A 82 -5.91 -21.50 -11.47
N LYS A 83 -6.10 -22.28 -10.40
CA LYS A 83 -6.77 -23.60 -10.46
C LYS A 83 -8.23 -23.48 -10.92
N ARG A 84 -8.90 -22.35 -10.66
CA ARG A 84 -10.30 -22.10 -11.04
C ARG A 84 -10.46 -21.72 -12.52
N GLY A 85 -9.40 -21.29 -13.19
CA GLY A 85 -9.40 -21.04 -14.63
C GLY A 85 -8.20 -20.26 -15.12
N SER A 86 -7.69 -20.64 -16.29
CA SER A 86 -6.45 -20.14 -16.91
C SER A 86 -6.42 -18.66 -17.33
N SER A 87 -7.41 -17.85 -16.92
CA SER A 87 -7.49 -16.41 -17.26
C SER A 87 -7.62 -15.50 -16.04
N SER A 88 -7.59 -16.04 -14.81
CA SER A 88 -7.63 -15.19 -13.62
C SER A 88 -6.27 -14.52 -13.43
N ALA A 89 -6.26 -13.19 -13.31
CA ALA A 89 -5.11 -12.47 -12.79
C ALA A 89 -4.75 -12.97 -11.38
N PRO A 90 -3.47 -12.89 -10.98
CA PRO A 90 -3.04 -13.25 -9.63
C PRO A 90 -3.74 -12.36 -8.59
N CYS A 91 -3.90 -12.89 -7.38
CA CYS A 91 -4.38 -12.09 -6.26
C CYS A 91 -3.32 -11.04 -5.90
N ARG A 92 -3.74 -9.78 -5.69
CA ARG A 92 -2.84 -8.68 -5.30
C ARG A 92 -3.25 -8.09 -3.97
N ALA A 93 -2.27 -7.58 -3.22
CA ALA A 93 -2.51 -6.79 -2.01
C ALA A 93 -1.99 -5.38 -2.23
N ILE A 94 -2.81 -4.39 -1.89
CA ILE A 94 -2.47 -2.96 -1.87
C ILE A 94 -2.73 -2.44 -0.47
N ALA A 95 -1.78 -1.73 0.11
CA ALA A 95 -1.95 -1.07 1.40
C ALA A 95 -1.60 0.41 1.26
N SER A 96 -2.48 1.30 1.76
CA SER A 96 -2.15 2.70 1.93
C SER A 96 -1.50 2.91 3.30
N PHE A 97 -0.50 3.78 3.36
CA PHE A 97 0.25 4.08 4.57
C PHE A 97 0.60 5.55 4.58
N LEU A 98 0.31 6.24 5.68
CA LEU A 98 0.70 7.63 5.88
C LEU A 98 1.98 7.70 6.72
N SER A 99 3.06 8.25 6.18
CA SER A 99 4.30 8.43 6.95
C SER A 99 4.14 9.55 7.98
N ASP A 100 4.83 9.43 9.12
CA ASP A 100 4.85 10.50 10.13
C ASP A 100 5.49 11.79 9.57
N ALA A 101 6.40 11.68 8.59
CA ALA A 101 6.98 12.83 7.88
C ALA A 101 5.92 13.69 7.16
N ASP A 102 4.82 13.08 6.70
CA ASP A 102 3.75 13.75 5.95
C ASP A 102 2.66 14.30 6.87
N SER A 103 2.71 13.99 8.17
CA SER A 103 1.68 14.36 9.16
C SER A 103 1.76 15.83 9.65
N GLY A 104 2.75 16.60 9.19
CA GLY A 104 2.93 18.00 9.55
C GLY A 104 3.39 18.23 11.00
N GLN A 105 3.82 17.19 11.73
CA GLN A 105 4.52 17.36 12.99
C GLN A 105 5.95 17.88 12.70
N GLU A 106 6.30 19.00 13.35
CA GLU A 106 7.61 19.65 13.23
C GLU A 106 8.76 18.68 13.50
N SER A 107 9.35 18.16 12.43
CA SER A 107 10.75 17.74 12.30
C SER A 107 11.39 17.14 13.57
N ARG A 108 11.30 15.82 13.70
CA ARG A 108 12.45 15.02 14.12
C ARG A 108 13.21 14.61 12.85
N ASP A 109 14.26 15.36 12.53
CA ASP A 109 15.28 15.07 11.50
C ASP A 109 14.75 14.69 10.09
N PRO A 110 14.90 15.55 9.07
CA PRO A 110 14.46 15.24 7.70
C PRO A 110 15.19 14.05 7.05
N SER A 111 16.21 13.48 7.71
CA SER A 111 16.86 12.24 7.29
C SER A 111 16.35 10.97 7.97
N ALA A 112 15.45 11.09 8.95
CA ALA A 112 14.88 9.93 9.64
C ALA A 112 13.90 9.21 8.70
N THR A 113 14.33 8.06 8.15
CA THR A 113 13.43 7.15 7.43
C THR A 113 12.46 6.52 8.41
N ASP A 114 11.22 6.34 7.96
CA ASP A 114 10.19 5.65 8.73
C ASP A 114 10.53 4.15 8.77
N SER A 115 10.97 3.65 9.93
CA SER A 115 11.44 2.27 10.04
C SER A 115 10.34 1.23 9.80
N ILE A 116 9.06 1.60 9.96
CA ILE A 116 7.93 0.75 9.58
C ILE A 116 7.86 0.65 8.05
N LEU A 117 8.03 1.76 7.33
CA LEU A 117 8.12 1.73 5.85
C LEU A 117 9.31 0.89 5.39
N ASP A 118 10.48 1.01 6.02
CA ASP A 118 11.64 0.18 5.71
C ASP A 118 11.35 -1.32 5.89
N VAL A 119 10.50 -1.68 6.85
CA VAL A 119 10.01 -3.06 6.99
C VAL A 119 9.09 -3.43 5.84
N LEU A 120 8.07 -2.62 5.53
CA LEU A 120 7.09 -2.90 4.50
C LEU A 120 7.72 -3.01 3.10
N ASP A 121 8.72 -2.17 2.79
CA ASP A 121 9.44 -2.16 1.51
C ASP A 121 10.21 -3.47 1.24
N ARG A 122 10.44 -4.31 2.27
CA ARG A 122 11.01 -5.66 2.10
C ARG A 122 9.99 -6.71 1.67
N TYR A 123 8.71 -6.46 1.89
CA TYR A 123 7.61 -7.39 1.58
C TYR A 123 6.85 -6.98 0.32
N PHE A 124 6.58 -5.69 0.16
CA PHE A 124 5.87 -5.16 -1.01
C PHE A 124 6.84 -4.94 -2.17
N GLN A 125 6.48 -5.44 -3.34
CA GLN A 125 7.33 -5.37 -4.54
C GLN A 125 7.41 -3.97 -5.12
N ALA A 126 6.37 -3.16 -4.92
CA ALA A 126 6.27 -1.81 -5.43
C ALA A 126 5.66 -0.89 -4.37
N ARG A 127 6.15 0.35 -4.36
CA ARG A 127 5.71 1.46 -3.53
C ARG A 127 5.34 2.62 -4.43
N CYS A 128 4.10 3.11 -4.29
CA CYS A 128 3.63 4.33 -4.92
C CYS A 128 3.62 5.43 -3.85
N THR A 129 4.48 6.43 -4.01
CA THR A 129 4.57 7.61 -3.16
C THR A 129 3.79 8.76 -3.80
N LEU A 130 3.02 9.49 -2.99
CA LEU A 130 2.16 10.59 -3.42
C LEU A 130 2.52 11.83 -2.60
N ASP A 131 3.25 12.77 -3.21
CA ASP A 131 3.64 14.02 -2.57
C ASP A 131 2.83 15.18 -3.14
N GLN A 132 2.30 16.06 -2.30
CA GLN A 132 1.54 17.20 -2.80
C GLN A 132 2.48 18.22 -3.46
N ASP A 133 2.31 18.47 -4.76
CA ASP A 133 3.09 19.44 -5.51
C ASP A 133 2.50 20.85 -5.33
N ARG A 134 3.20 21.68 -4.55
CA ARG A 134 2.86 23.10 -4.33
C ARG A 134 3.68 24.05 -5.20
N SER A 135 4.35 23.55 -6.23
CA SER A 135 5.19 24.35 -7.12
C SER A 135 4.37 25.36 -7.94
N TYR A 136 5.07 26.35 -8.49
CA TYR A 136 4.46 27.35 -9.37
C TYR A 136 3.82 26.73 -10.62
N GLU A 137 4.31 25.58 -11.07
CA GLU A 137 3.80 24.86 -12.24
C GLU A 137 2.38 24.32 -12.00
N ALA A 138 2.10 23.84 -10.78
CA ALA A 138 0.76 23.47 -10.35
C ALA A 138 -0.23 24.65 -10.41
N ALA A 139 0.20 25.82 -9.94
CA ALA A 139 -0.60 27.04 -9.99
C ALA A 139 -0.82 27.56 -11.42
N ALA A 140 0.20 27.45 -12.28
CA ALA A 140 0.14 27.87 -13.68
C ALA A 140 -0.81 26.99 -14.52
N ALA A 141 -0.97 25.71 -14.14
CA ALA A 141 -1.91 24.80 -14.79
C ALA A 141 -3.38 25.08 -14.43
N ALA A 142 -3.68 26.04 -13.54
CA ALA A 142 -5.01 26.26 -12.98
C ALA A 142 -5.63 24.99 -12.34
N ALA A 143 -4.79 24.05 -11.92
CA ALA A 143 -5.21 22.87 -11.19
C ALA A 143 -5.62 23.25 -9.76
N GLN A 144 -6.66 22.59 -9.25
CA GLN A 144 -7.06 22.70 -7.85
C GLN A 144 -6.04 22.01 -6.95
N GLU A 145 -5.55 20.85 -7.37
CA GLU A 145 -4.50 20.11 -6.69
C GLU A 145 -3.50 19.58 -7.72
N ALA A 146 -2.23 19.54 -7.34
CA ALA A 146 -1.21 18.83 -8.08
C ALA A 146 -0.49 17.88 -7.13
N TRP A 147 -0.18 16.70 -7.64
CA TRP A 147 0.47 15.62 -6.91
C TRP A 147 1.63 15.10 -7.74
N HIS A 148 2.73 14.89 -7.07
CA HIS A 148 3.87 14.16 -7.58
C HIS A 148 3.70 12.68 -7.22
N VAL A 149 3.63 11.82 -8.24
CA VAL A 149 3.40 10.39 -8.11
C VAL A 149 4.67 9.67 -8.50
N TYR A 150 5.27 8.96 -7.55
CA TYR A 150 6.50 8.22 -7.77
C TYR A 150 6.29 6.73 -7.49
N LEU A 151 6.46 5.90 -8.51
CA LEU A 151 6.40 4.44 -8.39
C LEU A 151 7.82 3.89 -8.36
N SER A 152 8.20 3.33 -7.21
CA SER A 152 9.45 2.60 -7.00
C SER A 152 9.17 1.12 -6.78
N GLY A 153 10.07 0.21 -7.19
CA GLY A 153 9.93 -1.20 -6.86
C GLY A 153 10.97 -2.15 -7.46
N ALA A 154 10.99 -3.37 -6.94
CA ALA A 154 11.70 -4.49 -7.55
C ALA A 154 10.85 -5.05 -8.70
N LYS A 155 11.48 -5.30 -9.86
CA LYS A 155 10.81 -5.91 -11.01
C LYS A 155 10.37 -7.34 -10.63
N ILE A 156 9.17 -7.74 -11.07
CA ILE A 156 8.68 -9.12 -10.93
C ILE A 156 9.70 -10.04 -11.60
N LEU A 157 10.16 -11.08 -10.89
CA LEU A 157 11.26 -11.98 -11.28
C LEU A 157 10.98 -12.82 -12.55
N ASP A 158 9.79 -12.75 -13.14
CA ASP A 158 9.43 -13.52 -14.33
C ASP A 158 10.02 -12.99 -15.65
N ASP A 159 10.63 -11.80 -15.65
CA ASP A 159 11.45 -11.32 -16.75
C ASP A 159 12.93 -11.42 -16.39
N LEU A 160 13.56 -12.53 -16.78
CA LEU A 160 15.00 -12.76 -16.78
C LEU A 160 15.70 -11.82 -17.78
N GLU A 161 15.66 -10.52 -17.51
CA GLU A 161 16.48 -9.49 -18.15
C GLU A 161 16.87 -8.53 -17.02
N ASP A 162 18.18 -8.39 -16.81
CA ASP A 162 18.84 -7.47 -15.88
C ASP A 162 18.45 -6.01 -16.26
N GLY A 163 17.24 -5.61 -15.86
CA GLY A 163 16.61 -4.36 -16.23
C GLY A 163 16.47 -3.43 -15.03
N PRO A 164 16.46 -2.10 -15.25
CA PRO A 164 16.45 -1.12 -14.17
C PRO A 164 15.23 -1.30 -13.25
N THR A 165 15.41 -0.92 -11.99
CA THR A 165 14.35 -0.75 -10.97
C THR A 165 13.09 -0.14 -11.58
N LEU A 166 11.89 -0.61 -11.19
CA LEU A 166 10.64 0.09 -11.51
C LEU A 166 10.76 1.48 -10.90
N ALA A 167 11.10 2.48 -11.70
CA ALA A 167 11.18 3.88 -11.33
C ALA A 167 10.44 4.64 -12.40
N GLN A 168 9.19 5.01 -12.10
CA GLN A 168 8.35 5.80 -12.99
C GLN A 168 7.77 6.96 -12.19
N GLU A 169 7.71 8.13 -12.83
CA GLU A 169 7.37 9.39 -12.19
C GLU A 169 6.31 10.11 -13.02
N TRP A 170 5.27 10.59 -12.35
CA TRP A 170 4.20 11.36 -12.99
C TRP A 170 3.83 12.57 -12.15
N LYS A 171 3.32 13.60 -12.82
CA LYS A 171 2.51 14.64 -12.21
C LYS A 171 1.04 14.36 -12.45
N LEU A 172 0.26 14.32 -11.38
CA LEU A 172 -1.19 14.22 -11.40
C LEU A 172 -1.78 15.61 -11.11
N PHE A 173 -2.54 16.14 -12.05
CA PHE A 173 -3.29 17.39 -11.88
C PHE A 173 -4.77 17.07 -11.69
N ILE A 174 -5.39 17.66 -10.66
CA ILE A 174 -6.82 17.58 -10.40
C ILE A 174 -7.40 18.98 -10.59
N PHE A 175 -8.33 19.11 -11.53
CA PHE A 175 -8.97 20.39 -11.86
C PHE A 175 -10.29 20.57 -11.10
N PRO A 176 -10.79 21.82 -10.93
CA PRO A 176 -12.02 22.11 -10.19
C PRO A 176 -13.27 21.35 -10.67
N GLU A 177 -13.32 20.99 -11.95
CA GLU A 177 -14.37 20.17 -12.56
C GLU A 177 -14.30 18.68 -12.21
N GLY A 178 -13.27 18.24 -11.47
CA GLY A 178 -13.01 16.84 -11.13
C GLY A 178 -12.25 16.07 -12.22
N LEU A 179 -11.80 16.74 -13.29
CA LEU A 179 -10.93 16.14 -14.29
C LEU A 179 -9.57 15.83 -13.66
N MET A 180 -9.03 14.66 -13.98
CA MET A 180 -7.70 14.22 -13.54
C MET A 180 -6.81 13.98 -14.75
N GLU A 181 -5.62 14.58 -14.78
CA GLU A 181 -4.64 14.44 -15.87
C GLU A 181 -3.30 13.93 -15.31
N PHE A 182 -2.79 12.83 -15.86
CA PHE A 182 -1.45 12.32 -15.57
C PHE A 182 -0.48 12.75 -16.67
N LYS A 183 0.67 13.32 -16.27
CA LYS A 183 1.78 13.66 -17.16
C LYS A 183 3.02 12.92 -16.71
N LEU A 184 3.63 12.15 -17.59
CA LEU A 184 4.92 11.51 -17.34
C LEU A 184 5.99 12.61 -17.20
N VAL A 185 6.89 12.47 -16.22
CA VAL A 185 8.05 13.36 -16.01
C VAL A 185 9.25 12.85 -16.79
#